data_AF-A4FID4-F1
#
_entry.id   AF-A4FID4-F1
#
_cell.length_a   1.000
_cell.length_b   1.000
_cell.length_c   1.000
_cell.angle_alpha   90.00
_cell.angle_beta   90.00
_cell.angle_gamma   90.00
#
_symmetry.space_group_name_H-M   'P 1'
#
loop_
_entity.id
_entity.type
_entity.pdbx_description
1 polymer ?
#
loop_
_entity_poly.entity_id
_entity_poly.type
_entity_poly.pdbx_seq_one_letter_code
_entity_poly.pdbx_strand_id
1 'polypeptide(L)'
;MGRRSELVALNLEDVRETADAGELIRTSKTDQDAQGAEVAIPYGQHADTCPVRLVRAWRAALTARGITSGRLLRSVNRHGRPGASMSTDAVEDVVRARAVAAGLPHAEDYSAHSLRAGVPRRRTGAGAPVSVIAAHGRWAEGSPVVLGYVRATDRWRDNPMKGVGL
;
A
#
# COMPACT_ATOMS: atom_id res chain seq x y z
N MET A 1 4.03 3.52 1.68
CA MET A 1 3.27 3.22 0.43
C MET A 1 4.16 2.46 -0.57
N GLY A 2 3.80 1.23 -0.94
CA GLY A 2 4.63 0.38 -1.82
C GLY A 2 4.41 0.63 -3.31
N ARG A 3 5.48 0.60 -4.11
CA ARG A 3 5.39 0.50 -5.60
C ARG A 3 5.02 -0.93 -6.00
N ARG A 4 4.45 -1.15 -7.20
CA ARG A 4 4.09 -2.53 -7.65
C ARG A 4 5.28 -3.49 -7.68
N SER A 5 6.43 -3.01 -8.16
CA SER A 5 7.69 -3.75 -8.24
C SER A 5 8.29 -4.01 -6.87
N GLU A 6 8.05 -3.11 -5.93
CA GLU A 6 8.29 -3.41 -4.53
C GLU A 6 7.32 -4.53 -4.16
N LEU A 7 6.00 -4.36 -4.15
CA LEU A 7 5.03 -5.35 -3.63
C LEU A 7 5.38 -6.81 -3.96
N VAL A 8 5.64 -7.12 -5.24
CA VAL A 8 6.02 -8.47 -5.70
C VAL A 8 7.37 -8.97 -5.21
N ALA A 9 8.26 -8.08 -4.82
CA ALA A 9 9.59 -8.36 -4.28
C ALA A 9 9.63 -8.51 -2.75
N LEU A 10 8.50 -8.44 -2.03
CA LEU A 10 8.49 -8.82 -0.60
C LEU A 10 8.73 -10.30 -0.46
N ASN A 11 9.54 -10.66 0.51
CA ASN A 11 9.60 -11.99 1.06
C ASN A 11 8.85 -12.08 2.39
N LEU A 12 8.65 -13.31 2.88
CA LEU A 12 8.00 -13.60 4.16
C LEU A 12 8.83 -13.06 5.33
N GLU A 13 10.15 -13.07 5.20
CA GLU A 13 11.11 -12.54 6.19
C GLU A 13 11.07 -11.00 6.33
N ASP A 14 10.54 -10.30 5.34
CA ASP A 14 10.40 -8.83 5.35
C ASP A 14 9.19 -8.37 6.19
N VAL A 15 8.40 -9.29 6.76
CA VAL A 15 7.19 -8.96 7.53
C VAL A 15 7.37 -9.37 8.97
N ARG A 16 7.38 -8.38 9.87
CA ARG A 16 7.46 -8.58 11.31
C ARG A 16 6.12 -8.18 11.95
N GLU A 17 5.74 -8.91 12.97
CA GLU A 17 4.51 -8.58 13.70
C GLU A 17 4.89 -8.00 15.05
N THR A 18 4.31 -6.86 15.39
CA THR A 18 4.45 -6.24 16.71
C THR A 18 3.13 -6.27 17.46
N ALA A 19 3.17 -5.98 18.76
CA ALA A 19 2.01 -6.09 19.64
C ALA A 19 0.87 -5.15 19.22
N ASP A 20 1.21 -3.97 18.71
CA ASP A 20 0.26 -2.88 18.44
C ASP A 20 -0.09 -2.73 16.94
N ALA A 21 0.67 -3.38 16.04
CA ALA A 21 0.50 -3.28 14.58
C ALA A 21 1.13 -4.45 13.81
N GLY A 22 0.85 -4.54 12.50
CA GLY A 22 1.68 -5.32 11.59
C GLY A 22 2.79 -4.43 11.05
N GLU A 23 4.05 -4.77 11.27
CA GLU A 23 5.18 -4.02 10.73
C GLU A 23 5.67 -4.66 9.43
N LEU A 24 5.55 -3.90 8.34
CA LEU A 24 6.11 -4.33 7.07
C LEU A 24 7.48 -3.68 6.93
N ILE A 25 8.53 -4.45 7.18
CA ILE A 25 9.92 -3.99 7.05
C ILE A 25 10.40 -4.37 5.65
N ARG A 26 10.24 -3.45 4.71
CA ARG A 26 10.85 -3.66 3.40
C ARG A 26 12.17 -2.91 3.32
N THR A 27 13.25 -3.67 3.20
CA THR A 27 14.51 -3.17 2.66
C THR A 27 14.29 -2.65 1.23
N SER A 28 14.46 -1.35 1.01
CA SER A 28 14.11 -0.72 -0.26
C SER A 28 15.16 -1.02 -1.34
N LYS A 29 14.71 -1.30 -2.57
CA LYS A 29 15.56 -1.59 -3.74
C LYS A 29 16.31 -0.38 -4.30
N THR A 30 16.09 0.81 -3.74
CA THR A 30 16.79 2.07 -4.05
C THR A 30 17.80 2.45 -2.99
N ASP A 31 17.96 1.60 -1.98
CA ASP A 31 18.93 1.79 -0.92
C ASP A 31 20.24 1.13 -1.35
N GLN A 32 21.16 1.92 -1.90
CA GLN A 32 22.51 1.43 -2.20
C GLN A 32 23.25 1.00 -0.92
N ASP A 33 22.78 1.45 0.26
CA ASP A 33 23.37 1.19 1.57
C ASP A 33 22.60 0.11 2.38
N ALA A 34 21.53 -0.46 1.82
CA ALA A 34 20.70 -1.51 2.43
C ALA A 34 20.16 -1.18 3.85
N GLN A 35 20.03 0.10 4.23
CA GLN A 35 19.48 0.49 5.53
C GLN A 35 18.01 0.05 5.71
N GLY A 36 17.28 -0.04 4.60
CA GLY A 36 15.89 -0.43 4.55
C GLY A 36 14.94 0.64 5.08
N ALA A 37 13.67 0.54 4.68
CA ALA A 37 12.64 1.48 5.13
C ALA A 37 11.53 0.70 5.83
N GLU A 38 11.42 0.90 7.13
CA GLU A 38 10.32 0.33 7.92
C GLU A 38 9.03 1.11 7.65
N VAL A 39 7.96 0.38 7.36
CA VAL A 39 6.64 0.98 7.16
C VAL A 39 5.66 0.31 8.12
N ALA A 40 5.29 1.05 9.16
CA ALA A 40 4.23 0.63 10.07
C ALA A 40 2.88 0.56 9.32
N ILE A 41 2.22 -0.60 9.39
CA ILE A 41 0.89 -0.82 8.83
C ILE A 41 -0.09 -1.12 9.97
N PRO A 42 -0.95 -0.16 10.35
CA PRO A 42 -1.92 -0.38 11.42
C PRO A 42 -3.00 -1.37 10.97
N TYR A 43 -3.72 -1.93 11.94
CA TYR A 43 -4.94 -2.67 11.65
C TYR A 43 -5.94 -1.80 10.88
N GLY A 44 -6.49 -2.38 9.81
CA GLY A 44 -7.64 -1.80 9.13
C GLY A 44 -8.90 -1.86 10.01
N GLN A 45 -9.79 -0.88 9.84
CA GLN A 45 -11.04 -0.78 10.57
C GLN A 45 -12.01 -1.92 10.24
N HIS A 46 -11.98 -2.42 9.00
CA HIS A 46 -12.83 -3.53 8.55
C HIS A 46 -12.03 -4.82 8.50
N ALA A 47 -12.56 -5.90 9.10
CA ALA A 47 -11.87 -7.18 9.21
C ALA A 47 -11.51 -7.77 7.85
N ASP A 48 -12.43 -7.71 6.88
CA ASP A 48 -12.30 -8.34 5.56
C ASP A 48 -11.26 -7.66 4.65
N THR A 49 -10.95 -6.40 4.92
CA THR A 49 -9.98 -5.61 4.14
C THR A 49 -8.77 -5.20 4.98
N CYS A 50 -8.63 -5.73 6.20
CA CYS A 50 -7.54 -5.41 7.10
C CYS A 50 -6.23 -6.02 6.58
N PRO A 51 -5.23 -5.21 6.19
CA PRO A 51 -4.00 -5.73 5.59
C PRO A 51 -3.23 -6.65 6.54
N VAL A 52 -3.18 -6.33 7.83
CA VAL A 52 -2.51 -7.13 8.86
C VAL A 52 -3.17 -8.51 8.99
N ARG A 53 -4.50 -8.56 9.09
CA ARG A 53 -5.25 -9.83 9.23
C ARG A 53 -5.14 -10.68 7.97
N LEU A 54 -5.21 -10.07 6.79
CA LEU A 54 -5.08 -10.77 5.51
C LEU A 54 -3.69 -11.38 5.33
N VAL A 55 -2.63 -10.63 5.65
CA VAL A 55 -1.26 -11.15 5.58
C VAL A 55 -1.04 -12.26 6.60
N ARG A 56 -1.56 -12.14 7.83
CA ARG A 56 -1.53 -13.22 8.84
C ARG A 56 -2.18 -14.50 8.33
N ALA A 57 -3.42 -14.40 7.84
CA ALA A 57 -4.17 -15.54 7.32
C ALA A 57 -3.43 -16.19 6.14
N TRP A 58 -2.85 -15.36 5.26
CA TRP A 58 -2.07 -15.84 4.12
C TRP A 58 -0.79 -16.57 4.54
N ARG A 59 -0.01 -16.02 5.49
CA ARG A 59 1.19 -16.67 6.04
C ARG A 59 0.84 -18.02 6.65
N ALA A 60 -0.22 -18.09 7.46
CA ALA A 60 -0.69 -19.35 8.03
C ALA A 60 -1.05 -20.38 6.94
N ALA A 61 -1.73 -19.96 5.86
CA ALA A 61 -2.06 -20.82 4.74
C ALA A 61 -0.83 -21.33 3.96
N LEU A 62 0.22 -20.52 3.86
CA LEU A 62 1.52 -20.92 3.29
C LEU A 62 2.26 -21.89 4.19
N THR A 63 2.31 -21.63 5.50
CA THR A 63 2.94 -22.51 6.48
C THR A 63 2.28 -23.88 6.52
N ALA A 64 0.95 -23.95 6.46
CA ALA A 64 0.20 -25.21 6.36
C ALA A 64 0.54 -26.04 5.10
N ARG A 65 1.18 -25.42 4.10
CA ARG A 65 1.65 -26.05 2.86
C ARG A 65 3.17 -26.23 2.83
N GLY A 66 3.86 -26.06 3.97
CA GLY A 66 5.31 -26.19 4.09
C GLY A 66 6.11 -25.02 3.53
N ILE A 67 5.47 -23.89 3.20
CA ILE A 67 6.14 -22.71 2.67
C ILE A 67 6.35 -21.71 3.80
N THR A 68 7.59 -21.56 4.25
CA THR A 68 7.96 -20.69 5.39
C THR A 68 8.91 -19.56 5.01
N SER A 69 9.47 -19.56 3.80
CA SER A 69 10.43 -18.55 3.33
C SER A 69 10.21 -18.14 1.86
N GLY A 70 10.88 -17.07 1.44
CA GLY A 70 10.82 -16.54 0.08
C GLY A 70 9.61 -15.65 -0.17
N ARG A 71 9.18 -15.50 -1.43
CA ARG A 71 8.20 -14.47 -1.84
C ARG A 71 6.90 -14.51 -1.02
N LEU A 72 6.49 -13.35 -0.53
CA LEU A 72 5.23 -13.17 0.18
C LEU A 72 4.04 -13.29 -0.78
N LEU A 73 4.09 -12.53 -1.89
CA LEU A 73 3.07 -12.57 -2.93
C LEU A 73 3.42 -13.65 -3.95
N ARG A 74 2.50 -14.60 -4.13
CA ARG A 74 2.66 -15.77 -5.00
C ARG A 74 1.46 -15.87 -5.93
N SER A 75 1.68 -16.34 -7.16
CA SER A 75 0.58 -16.77 -8.02
C SER A 75 -0.21 -17.89 -7.34
N VAL A 76 -1.50 -18.01 -7.64
CA VAL A 76 -2.34 -19.10 -7.16
C VAL A 76 -3.01 -19.71 -8.37
N ASN A 77 -2.81 -21.01 -8.59
CA ASN A 77 -3.43 -21.69 -9.72
C ASN A 77 -4.92 -21.96 -9.47
N ARG A 78 -5.64 -22.44 -10.50
CA ARG A 78 -7.08 -22.77 -10.41
C ARG A 78 -7.45 -23.80 -9.31
N HIS A 79 -6.47 -24.53 -8.79
CA HIS A 79 -6.65 -25.52 -7.72
C HIS A 79 -6.27 -24.96 -6.32
N GLY A 80 -6.04 -23.65 -6.21
CA GLY A 80 -5.69 -23.01 -4.93
C GLY A 80 -4.26 -23.30 -4.46
N ARG A 81 -3.37 -23.77 -5.34
CA ARG A 81 -1.97 -24.02 -4.98
C ARG A 81 -1.10 -22.78 -5.26
N PRO A 82 -0.34 -22.30 -4.26
CA PRO A 82 0.58 -21.18 -4.45
C PRO A 82 1.79 -21.60 -5.32
N GLY A 83 2.17 -20.72 -6.23
CA GLY A 83 3.39 -20.82 -7.04
C GLY A 83 4.61 -20.15 -6.40
N ALA A 84 5.63 -19.89 -7.21
CA ALA A 84 6.89 -19.32 -6.73
C ALA A 84 6.80 -17.81 -6.44
N SER A 85 6.14 -17.04 -7.30
CA SER A 85 6.06 -15.58 -7.20
C SER A 85 4.85 -15.03 -7.94
N MET A 86 4.49 -13.77 -7.67
CA MET A 86 3.50 -12.99 -8.41
C MET A 86 4.22 -11.99 -9.32
N SER A 87 3.76 -11.81 -10.57
CA SER A 87 4.29 -10.80 -11.49
C SER A 87 3.73 -9.41 -11.16
N THR A 88 4.39 -8.35 -11.66
CA THR A 88 3.87 -6.98 -11.50
C THR A 88 2.54 -6.78 -12.20
N ASP A 89 2.34 -7.44 -13.33
CA ASP A 89 1.13 -7.32 -14.15
C ASP A 89 -0.04 -8.02 -13.46
N ALA A 90 0.21 -9.16 -12.81
CA ALA A 90 -0.80 -9.83 -12.00
C ALA A 90 -1.31 -8.95 -10.84
N VAL A 91 -0.47 -8.08 -10.26
CA VAL A 91 -0.93 -7.11 -9.25
C VAL A 91 -1.89 -6.10 -9.87
N GLU A 92 -1.61 -5.66 -11.10
CA GLU A 92 -2.45 -4.73 -11.84
C GLU A 92 -3.81 -5.34 -12.19
N ASP A 93 -3.81 -6.57 -12.69
CA ASP A 93 -5.02 -7.34 -12.98
C ASP A 93 -5.87 -7.56 -11.74
N VAL A 94 -5.24 -7.90 -10.60
CA VAL A 94 -5.95 -8.07 -9.33
C VAL A 94 -6.60 -6.76 -8.89
N VAL A 95 -5.89 -5.62 -8.98
CA VAL A 95 -6.46 -4.32 -8.59
C VAL A 95 -7.66 -3.97 -9.47
N ARG A 96 -7.53 -4.14 -10.79
CA ARG A 96 -8.62 -3.90 -11.75
C ARG A 96 -9.82 -4.81 -11.48
N ALA A 97 -9.59 -6.11 -11.30
CA ALA A 97 -10.65 -7.07 -11.00
C ALA A 97 -11.39 -6.74 -9.69
N ARG A 98 -10.68 -6.25 -8.67
CA ARG A 98 -11.30 -5.80 -7.41
C ARG A 98 -12.08 -4.50 -7.57
N ALA A 99 -11.62 -3.57 -8.42
CA ALA A 99 -12.38 -2.37 -8.72
C ALA A 99 -13.70 -2.69 -9.43
N VAL A 100 -13.68 -3.63 -10.38
CA VAL A 100 -14.88 -4.14 -11.05
C VAL A 100 -15.82 -4.81 -10.04
N ALA A 101 -15.31 -5.72 -9.22
CA ALA A 101 -16.11 -6.42 -8.22
C ALA A 101 -16.74 -5.49 -7.17
N ALA A 102 -16.08 -4.36 -6.87
CA ALA A 102 -16.59 -3.33 -5.97
C ALA A 102 -17.56 -2.34 -6.65
N GLY A 103 -17.83 -2.48 -7.96
CA GLY A 103 -18.73 -1.60 -8.70
C GLY A 103 -18.22 -0.17 -8.82
N LEU A 104 -16.89 0.03 -8.81
CA LEU A 104 -16.32 1.38 -8.92
C LEU A 104 -16.49 1.93 -10.35
N PRO A 105 -16.87 3.21 -10.51
CA PRO A 105 -16.93 3.84 -11.82
C PRO A 105 -15.52 3.90 -12.41
N HIS A 106 -15.42 3.73 -13.73
CA HIS A 106 -14.15 3.70 -14.47
C HIS A 106 -13.15 2.68 -13.90
N ALA A 107 -13.63 1.45 -13.62
CA ALA A 107 -12.80 0.37 -13.08
C ALA A 107 -11.52 0.10 -13.91
N GLU A 108 -11.55 0.42 -15.20
CA GLU A 108 -10.44 0.35 -16.14
C GLU A 108 -9.26 1.28 -15.82
N ASP A 109 -9.50 2.36 -15.08
CA ASP A 109 -8.47 3.33 -14.66
C ASP A 109 -7.73 2.88 -13.39
N TYR A 110 -8.21 1.83 -12.72
CA TYR A 110 -7.59 1.30 -11.52
C TYR A 110 -6.41 0.40 -11.89
N SER A 111 -5.24 0.75 -11.38
CA SER A 111 -4.00 0.02 -11.58
C SER A 111 -3.25 -0.13 -10.26
N ALA A 112 -2.12 -0.84 -10.28
CA ALA A 112 -1.24 -0.90 -9.12
C ALA A 112 -0.73 0.49 -8.68
N HIS A 113 -0.74 1.50 -9.56
CA HIS A 113 -0.44 2.88 -9.19
C HIS A 113 -1.52 3.51 -8.29
N SER A 114 -2.77 3.10 -8.46
CA SER A 114 -3.89 3.57 -7.64
C SER A 114 -3.71 3.22 -6.17
N LEU A 115 -3.01 2.12 -5.84
CA LEU A 115 -2.63 1.76 -4.47
C LEU A 115 -1.71 2.80 -3.82
N ARG A 116 -0.80 3.41 -4.60
CA ARG A 116 0.10 4.46 -4.13
C ARG A 116 -0.59 5.83 -4.11
N ALA A 117 -1.49 6.10 -5.05
CA ALA A 117 -2.20 7.37 -5.16
C ALA A 117 -3.37 7.53 -4.18
N GLY A 118 -3.97 6.43 -3.72
CA GLY A 118 -5.18 6.46 -2.88
C GLY A 118 -4.94 6.98 -1.46
N VAL A 119 -3.79 6.65 -0.85
CA VAL A 119 -3.48 7.05 0.53
C VAL A 119 -3.29 8.57 0.67
N PRO A 120 -2.48 9.26 -0.17
CA PRO A 120 -2.37 10.71 -0.11
C PRO A 120 -3.73 11.41 -0.29
N ARG A 121 -4.53 10.98 -1.27
CA ARG A 121 -5.84 11.58 -1.55
C ARG A 121 -6.78 11.48 -0.34
N ARG A 122 -6.90 10.29 0.25
CA ARG A 122 -7.76 10.06 1.43
C ARG A 122 -7.26 10.80 2.66
N ARG A 123 -5.95 10.81 2.90
CA ARG A 123 -5.36 11.41 4.11
C ARG A 123 -5.31 12.94 4.06
N THR A 124 -5.11 13.52 2.87
CA THR A 124 -5.26 14.96 2.65
C THR A 124 -6.68 15.42 2.97
N GLY A 125 -7.68 14.69 2.47
CA GLY A 125 -9.09 14.97 2.77
C GLY A 125 -9.44 14.87 4.26
N ALA A 126 -8.66 14.13 5.04
CA ALA A 126 -8.77 14.00 6.49
C ALA A 126 -7.85 14.96 7.27
N GLY A 127 -7.18 15.90 6.61
CA GLY A 127 -6.34 16.93 7.25
C GLY A 127 -4.93 16.48 7.66
N ALA A 128 -4.45 15.31 7.22
CA ALA A 128 -3.09 14.88 7.53
C ALA A 128 -2.05 15.81 6.85
N PRO A 129 -0.97 16.22 7.55
CA PRO A 129 0.05 17.09 6.96
C PRO A 129 0.73 16.45 5.75
N VAL A 130 0.97 17.26 4.71
CA VAL A 130 1.64 16.81 3.47
C VAL A 130 3.02 16.22 3.76
N SER A 131 3.76 16.76 4.72
CA SER A 131 5.06 16.25 5.16
C SER A 131 4.98 14.81 5.69
N VAL A 132 3.96 14.49 6.49
CA VAL A 132 3.74 13.14 7.04
C VAL A 132 3.33 12.17 5.93
N ILE A 133 2.48 12.62 5.00
CA ILE A 133 2.11 11.84 3.80
C ILE A 133 3.34 11.58 2.92
N ALA A 134 4.19 12.60 2.73
CA ALA A 134 5.40 12.55 1.92
C ALA A 134 6.40 11.53 2.50
N ALA A 135 6.64 11.60 3.81
CA ALA A 135 7.48 10.65 4.53
C ALA A 135 6.94 9.22 4.40
N HIS A 136 5.65 8.99 4.65
CA HIS A 136 5.06 7.65 4.56
C HIS A 136 5.07 7.05 3.15
N GLY A 137 5.01 7.89 2.11
CA GLY A 137 5.17 7.44 0.73
C GLY A 137 6.62 7.42 0.22
N ARG A 138 7.58 7.84 1.04
CA ARG A 138 9.01 7.92 0.71
C ARG A 138 9.27 8.78 -0.53
N TRP A 139 8.61 9.94 -0.59
CA TRP A 139 9.02 11.00 -1.50
C TRP A 139 10.21 11.74 -0.90
N ALA A 140 11.13 12.21 -1.74
CA ALA A 140 12.24 13.05 -1.28
C ALA A 140 11.69 14.30 -0.58
N GLU A 141 12.42 14.79 0.42
CA GLU A 141 12.07 16.03 1.11
C GLU A 141 11.93 17.18 0.09
N GLY A 142 10.84 17.96 0.20
CA GLY A 142 10.54 19.03 -0.75
C GLY A 142 10.11 18.59 -2.15
N SER A 143 9.95 17.29 -2.45
CA SER A 143 9.58 16.83 -3.78
C SER A 143 8.20 17.34 -4.23
N PRO A 144 8.08 18.04 -5.37
CA PRO A 144 6.79 18.54 -5.87
C PRO A 144 5.85 17.42 -6.33
N VAL A 145 6.37 16.19 -6.51
CA VAL A 145 5.58 15.04 -6.96
C VAL A 145 4.45 14.69 -5.99
N VAL A 146 4.65 14.90 -4.68
CA VAL A 146 3.60 14.64 -3.69
C VAL A 146 2.40 15.56 -3.89
N LEU A 147 2.62 16.81 -4.33
CA LEU A 147 1.57 17.81 -4.56
C LEU A 147 0.61 17.37 -5.67
N GLY A 148 1.08 16.58 -6.64
CA GLY A 148 0.21 15.99 -7.68
C GLY A 148 -0.86 15.04 -7.12
N TYR A 149 -0.62 14.44 -5.95
CA TYR A 149 -1.58 13.57 -5.26
C TYR A 149 -2.43 14.30 -4.22
N VAL A 150 -1.93 15.43 -3.72
CA VAL A 150 -2.56 16.31 -2.72
C VAL A 150 -3.21 17.47 -3.48
N ARG A 151 -4.24 17.18 -4.27
CA ARG A 151 -5.04 18.27 -4.87
C ARG A 151 -5.88 18.90 -3.75
N ALA A 152 -5.94 20.24 -3.70
CA ALA A 152 -6.89 20.96 -2.86
C ALA A 152 -8.28 20.39 -3.14
N THR A 153 -8.88 19.76 -2.13
CA THR A 153 -10.06 18.91 -2.32
C THR A 153 -11.34 19.72 -2.15
N ASP A 154 -11.26 20.86 -1.46
CA ASP A 154 -12.40 21.72 -1.22
C ASP A 154 -11.96 23.20 -1.15
N ARG A 155 -12.41 24.00 -2.12
CA ARG A 155 -12.10 25.44 -2.26
C ARG A 155 -12.58 26.30 -1.08
N TRP A 156 -13.51 25.81 -0.26
CA TRP A 156 -14.04 26.49 0.91
C TRP A 156 -13.38 26.02 2.19
N ARG A 157 -13.07 24.72 2.29
CA ARG A 157 -12.35 24.16 3.45
C ARG A 157 -10.88 24.53 3.44
N ASP A 158 -10.25 24.46 2.27
CA ASP A 158 -8.80 24.64 2.08
C ASP A 158 -8.47 26.07 1.61
N ASN A 159 -9.40 27.03 1.83
CA ASN A 159 -9.22 28.43 1.44
C ASN A 159 -8.21 29.12 2.38
N PRO A 160 -7.10 29.69 1.86
CA PRO A 160 -6.12 30.38 2.69
C PRO A 160 -6.68 31.62 3.41
N MET A 161 -7.83 32.15 2.96
CA MET A 161 -8.54 33.27 3.58
C MET A 161 -9.54 32.84 4.66
N LYS A 162 -9.76 31.53 4.85
CA LYS A 162 -10.71 31.05 5.86
C LYS A 162 -10.22 31.40 7.26
N GLY A 163 -11.00 32.19 7.99
CA GLY A 163 -10.66 32.64 9.35
C GLY A 163 -9.78 33.90 9.38
N VAL A 164 -9.45 34.48 8.22
CA VAL A 164 -8.85 35.81 8.12
C VAL A 164 -9.98 36.84 8.17
N GLY A 165 -10.10 37.57 9.28
CA GLY A 165 -11.02 38.69 9.41
C GLY A 165 -10.35 39.98 8.94
N LEU A 166 -10.73 40.45 7.75
CA LEU A 166 -10.66 41.86 7.35
C LEU A 166 -12.07 42.44 7.40
#